data_AF-A0A543FVG2-F1
#
_entry.id   AF-A0A543FVG2-F1
#
_cell.length_a   1.000
_cell.length_b   1.000
_cell.length_c   1.000
_cell.angle_alpha   90.00
_cell.angle_beta   90.00
_cell.angle_gamma   90.00
#
_symmetry.space_group_name_H-M   'P 1'
#
loop_
_entity.id
_entity.type
_entity.pdbx_description
1 polymer ?
#
loop_
_entity_poly.entity_id
_entity_poly.type
_entity_poly.pdbx_seq_one_letter_code
_entity_poly.pdbx_strand_id
1 'polypeptide(L)'
;MNATGGIDALTAPSIESAKIAFAAIAETVDVVGGDCRAVCETLSSLSDALNVLTENETPDGGLSGAGLTALPMLAAVRAAKAIASRYVGQQTGTSLDTWVDLVTDASAQFEAYLAQLDTVNGIAERYRSADHDPEQVQEDLDVLEQTRWQTRAWKQILGRVARLGQLVDAILQAQIHDDAAPPEAAPRTGGFSGSLQRRLQDVQTRTADKTSDLREWVLQPFVEIRDRVRELPAQTQRLSGQIETLEILLDLEVATIRACAGEISPAAARVVGIRVAAAIVLPDLVRRRRDAEETTARFENYLARLDAAHRSGNIGDQVHAVLRDEYRAGLHAGRAELAALEARAQAWRADGPAVLAACAHWMAVELDVLTARSLIEQQEPPGDRRRLLERERRRLDEARGLLASL
;
A
#
# COMPACT_ATOMS: atom_id res chain seq x y z
N MET A 1 -3.35 -17.67 -44.20
CA MET A 1 -3.28 -18.81 -43.25
C MET A 1 -1.99 -18.79 -42.42
N ASN A 2 -1.45 -17.63 -42.00
CA ASN A 2 -0.24 -17.53 -41.15
C ASN A 2 -0.40 -16.66 -39.88
N ALA A 3 -1.62 -16.20 -39.54
CA ALA A 3 -1.84 -15.28 -38.42
C ALA A 3 -1.85 -15.96 -37.03
N THR A 4 -2.00 -17.28 -36.97
CA THR A 4 -2.02 -18.02 -35.69
C THR A 4 -0.62 -18.21 -35.11
N GLY A 5 0.41 -18.38 -35.93
CA GLY A 5 1.78 -18.61 -35.45
C GLY A 5 2.38 -17.44 -34.67
N GLY A 6 2.04 -16.19 -35.03
CA GLY A 6 2.52 -14.98 -34.35
C GLY A 6 1.85 -14.74 -33.00
N ILE A 7 0.52 -14.94 -32.94
CA ILE A 7 -0.25 -14.85 -31.69
C ILE A 7 0.20 -15.93 -30.70
N ASP A 8 0.39 -17.16 -31.16
CA ASP A 8 0.81 -18.26 -30.30
C ASP A 8 2.23 -18.01 -29.74
N ALA A 9 3.13 -17.37 -30.50
CA ALA A 9 4.45 -16.98 -30.02
C ALA A 9 4.40 -15.90 -28.92
N LEU A 10 3.44 -14.96 -28.97
CA LEU A 10 3.28 -13.91 -27.95
C LEU A 10 2.53 -14.39 -26.69
N THR A 11 1.77 -15.48 -26.80
CA THR A 11 0.83 -15.91 -25.76
C THR A 11 1.13 -17.28 -25.18
N ALA A 12 2.11 -18.02 -25.69
CA ALA A 12 2.50 -19.29 -25.10
C ALA A 12 2.95 -19.08 -23.64
N PRO A 13 2.38 -19.82 -22.67
CA PRO A 13 2.90 -19.85 -21.31
C PRO A 13 4.37 -20.27 -21.37
N SER A 14 5.23 -19.51 -20.71
CA SER A 14 6.66 -19.75 -20.72
C SER A 14 7.27 -19.35 -19.39
N ILE A 15 8.43 -19.93 -19.09
CA ILE A 15 9.23 -19.55 -17.91
C ILE A 15 9.61 -18.06 -17.99
N GLU A 16 9.85 -17.52 -19.19
CA GLU A 16 10.12 -16.09 -19.36
C GLU A 16 8.92 -15.23 -18.94
N SER A 17 7.70 -15.62 -19.36
CA SER A 17 6.47 -14.92 -18.97
C SER A 17 6.24 -14.95 -17.45
N ALA A 18 6.55 -16.08 -16.80
CA ALA A 18 6.50 -16.21 -15.33
C ALA A 18 7.55 -15.29 -14.66
N LYS A 19 8.79 -15.25 -15.17
CA LYS A 19 9.83 -14.33 -14.65
C LYS A 19 9.43 -12.86 -14.77
N ILE A 20 8.83 -12.46 -15.89
CA ILE A 20 8.33 -11.10 -16.11
C ILE A 20 7.20 -10.78 -15.12
N ALA A 21 6.27 -11.72 -14.91
CA ALA A 21 5.17 -11.56 -13.98
C ALA A 21 5.63 -11.50 -12.51
N PHE A 22 6.60 -12.32 -12.10
CA PHE A 22 7.25 -12.17 -10.81
C PHE A 22 7.96 -10.83 -10.62
N ALA A 23 8.60 -10.29 -11.66
CA ALA A 23 9.20 -8.96 -11.59
C ALA A 23 8.13 -7.87 -11.37
N ALA A 24 7.00 -7.95 -12.08
CA ALA A 24 5.88 -7.04 -11.89
C ALA A 24 5.24 -7.19 -10.50
N ILE A 25 5.16 -8.41 -9.96
CA ILE A 25 4.74 -8.68 -8.58
C ILE A 25 5.71 -8.00 -7.61
N ALA A 26 7.02 -8.23 -7.73
CA ALA A 26 8.02 -7.65 -6.83
C ALA A 26 7.95 -6.12 -6.80
N GLU A 27 7.86 -5.46 -7.96
CA GLU A 27 7.71 -4.00 -8.03
C GLU A 27 6.42 -3.53 -7.35
N THR A 28 5.30 -4.22 -7.58
CA THR A 28 4.02 -3.88 -6.93
C THR A 28 4.08 -4.13 -5.41
N VAL A 29 4.73 -5.21 -4.99
CA VAL A 29 4.96 -5.56 -3.59
C VAL A 29 5.80 -4.51 -2.89
N ASP A 30 6.86 -4.00 -3.51
CA ASP A 30 7.69 -2.94 -2.94
C ASP A 30 6.89 -1.65 -2.72
N VAL A 31 6.06 -1.27 -3.70
CA VAL A 31 5.19 -0.11 -3.60
C VAL A 31 4.13 -0.28 -2.49
N VAL A 32 3.41 -1.42 -2.49
CA VAL A 32 2.42 -1.73 -1.44
C VAL A 32 3.10 -1.79 -0.08
N GLY A 33 4.28 -2.39 0.02
CA GLY A 33 5.05 -2.48 1.24
C GLY A 33 5.47 -1.10 1.76
N GLY A 34 5.90 -0.19 0.88
CA GLY A 34 6.21 1.19 1.22
C GLY A 34 5.00 1.91 1.82
N ASP A 35 3.87 1.86 1.14
CA ASP A 35 2.63 2.50 1.60
C ASP A 35 2.09 1.85 2.89
N CYS A 36 2.20 0.52 3.05
CA CYS A 36 1.84 -0.20 4.27
C CYS A 36 2.71 0.21 5.46
N ARG A 37 4.03 0.36 5.28
CA ARG A 37 4.94 0.84 6.33
C ARG A 37 4.57 2.25 6.80
N ALA A 38 4.23 3.16 5.89
CA ALA A 38 3.76 4.50 6.24
C ALA A 38 2.48 4.48 7.09
N VAL A 39 1.56 3.55 6.79
CA VAL A 39 0.37 3.33 7.61
C VAL A 39 0.74 2.72 8.97
N CYS A 40 1.63 1.73 9.04
CA CYS A 40 2.12 1.17 10.30
C CYS A 40 2.72 2.24 11.22
N GLU A 41 3.56 3.13 10.69
CA GLU A 41 4.14 4.22 11.48
C GLU A 41 3.05 5.14 12.05
N THR A 42 2.01 5.42 11.26
CA THR A 42 0.88 6.24 11.70
C THR A 42 0.04 5.52 12.76
N LEU A 43 -0.19 4.21 12.60
CA LEU A 43 -0.87 3.37 13.59
C LEU A 43 -0.08 3.26 14.89
N SER A 44 1.25 3.08 14.82
CA SER A 44 2.14 3.06 15.99
C SER A 44 2.08 4.39 16.74
N SER A 45 2.21 5.51 16.01
CA SER A 45 2.13 6.85 16.62
C SER A 45 0.76 7.10 17.27
N LEU A 46 -0.31 6.59 16.66
CA LEU A 46 -1.66 6.68 17.21
C LEU A 46 -1.84 5.77 18.43
N SER A 47 -1.27 4.57 18.41
CA SER A 47 -1.25 3.63 19.54
C SER A 47 -0.55 4.27 20.74
N ASP A 48 0.62 4.87 20.53
CA ASP A 48 1.37 5.58 21.56
C ASP A 48 0.56 6.74 22.15
N ALA A 49 -0.10 7.54 21.29
CA ALA A 49 -0.98 8.62 21.73
C ALA A 49 -2.20 8.11 22.51
N LEU A 50 -2.79 6.99 22.08
CA LEU A 50 -3.92 6.36 22.77
C LEU A 50 -3.49 5.77 24.12
N ASN A 51 -2.30 5.19 24.24
CA ASN A 51 -1.75 4.69 25.50
C ASN A 51 -1.61 5.82 26.54
N VAL A 52 -1.21 7.03 26.12
CA VAL A 52 -1.20 8.21 27.02
C VAL A 52 -2.60 8.53 27.59
N LEU A 53 -3.68 8.22 26.86
CA LEU A 53 -5.07 8.38 27.33
C LEU A 53 -5.61 7.15 28.09
N THR A 54 -5.14 5.94 27.78
CA THR A 54 -5.76 4.69 28.25
C THR A 54 -5.00 4.00 29.37
N GLU A 55 -3.66 4.06 29.37
CA GLU A 55 -2.81 3.44 30.39
C GLU A 55 -3.01 4.14 31.74
N ASN A 56 -3.28 3.30 32.75
CA ASN A 56 -3.32 3.71 34.15
C ASN A 56 -1.93 3.61 34.81
N GLU A 57 -0.85 3.47 34.03
CA GLU A 57 0.48 3.28 34.59
C GLU A 57 0.87 4.51 35.41
N THR A 58 0.81 4.34 36.73
CA THR A 58 1.78 4.96 37.60
C THR A 58 3.14 4.62 36.99
N PRO A 59 3.96 5.59 36.57
CA PRO A 59 5.26 5.32 35.95
C PRO A 59 6.02 4.42 36.93
N ASP A 60 6.14 3.15 36.54
CA ASP A 60 6.63 2.11 37.41
C ASP A 60 8.14 2.35 37.56
N GLY A 61 8.50 2.91 38.71
CA GLY A 61 9.83 3.39 39.04
C GLY A 61 9.92 4.76 39.72
N GLY A 62 8.87 5.59 39.69
CA GLY A 62 9.00 7.00 40.16
C GLY A 62 8.02 7.48 41.23
N LEU A 63 6.83 6.91 41.36
CA LEU A 63 5.76 7.50 42.19
C LEU A 63 5.54 6.83 43.56
N SER A 64 6.36 5.84 43.94
CA SER A 64 6.42 5.41 45.35
C SER A 64 7.19 6.42 46.23
N GLY A 65 7.89 7.39 45.61
CA GLY A 65 8.65 8.45 46.30
C GLY A 65 8.18 9.88 46.02
N ALA A 66 7.28 10.12 45.06
CA ALA A 66 6.75 11.46 44.79
C ALA A 66 5.43 11.65 45.54
N GLY A 67 5.45 12.54 46.53
CA GLY A 67 4.29 12.87 47.35
C GLY A 67 3.11 13.50 46.59
N LEU A 68 2.25 14.19 47.34
CA LEU A 68 0.95 14.81 46.96
C LEU A 68 0.88 15.60 45.62
N THR A 69 1.99 15.80 44.90
CA THR A 69 2.09 16.47 43.59
C THR A 69 1.73 15.59 42.39
N ALA A 70 1.68 14.26 42.52
CA ALA A 70 1.33 13.36 41.41
C ALA A 70 -0.18 13.10 41.27
N LEU A 71 -0.95 13.26 42.35
CA LEU A 71 -2.41 13.08 42.37
C LEU A 71 -3.19 14.02 41.42
N PRO A 72 -2.84 15.32 41.29
CA PRO A 72 -3.52 16.23 40.38
C PRO A 72 -3.35 15.84 38.91
N MET A 73 -2.17 15.34 38.53
CA MET A 73 -1.88 14.88 37.17
C MET A 73 -2.69 13.63 36.82
N LEU A 74 -2.75 12.67 37.75
CA LEU A 74 -3.50 11.43 37.59
C LEU A 74 -5.03 11.68 37.55
N ALA A 75 -5.52 12.67 38.31
CA ALA A 75 -6.91 13.13 38.24
C ALA A 75 -7.22 13.86 36.92
N ALA A 76 -6.28 14.66 36.40
CA ALA A 76 -6.42 15.34 35.11
C ALA A 76 -6.46 14.35 33.93
N VAL A 77 -5.59 13.34 33.93
CA VAL A 77 -5.60 12.27 32.91
C VAL A 77 -6.91 11.48 32.95
N ARG A 78 -7.41 11.12 34.14
CA ARG A 78 -8.72 10.46 34.27
C ARG A 78 -9.88 11.33 33.79
N ALA A 79 -9.84 12.63 34.06
CA ALA A 79 -10.85 13.57 33.58
C ALA A 79 -10.80 13.69 32.05
N ALA A 80 -9.61 13.84 31.48
CA ALA A 80 -9.39 13.87 30.03
C ALA A 80 -9.87 12.58 29.36
N LYS A 81 -9.53 11.41 29.92
CA LYS A 81 -10.01 10.09 29.46
C LYS A 81 -11.54 9.98 29.50
N ALA A 82 -12.18 10.42 30.60
CA ALA A 82 -13.63 10.35 30.74
C ALA A 82 -14.35 11.27 29.73
N ILE A 83 -13.82 12.48 29.51
CA ILE A 83 -14.34 13.44 28.53
C ILE A 83 -14.15 12.89 27.11
N ALA A 84 -12.94 12.46 26.76
CA ALA A 84 -12.63 11.89 25.46
C ALA A 84 -13.48 10.65 25.17
N SER A 85 -13.58 9.71 26.12
CA SER A 85 -14.39 8.49 25.95
C SER A 85 -15.87 8.79 25.72
N ARG A 86 -16.44 9.73 26.49
CA ARG A 86 -17.85 10.15 26.32
C ARG A 86 -18.06 10.83 24.98
N TYR A 87 -17.18 11.74 24.59
CA TYR A 87 -17.35 12.53 23.37
C TYR A 87 -17.08 11.70 22.12
N VAL A 88 -16.06 10.84 22.12
CA VAL A 88 -15.80 9.86 21.06
C VAL A 88 -17.01 8.95 20.89
N GLY A 89 -17.56 8.41 21.98
CA GLY A 89 -18.78 7.59 21.93
C GLY A 89 -19.98 8.33 21.31
N GLN A 90 -20.12 9.63 21.58
CA GLN A 90 -21.20 10.46 21.02
C GLN A 90 -20.99 10.80 19.54
N GLN A 91 -19.76 11.10 19.12
CA GLN A 91 -19.46 11.54 17.75
C GLN A 91 -19.27 10.39 16.77
N THR A 92 -18.63 9.31 17.20
CA THR A 92 -18.32 8.16 16.32
C THR A 92 -19.29 7.00 16.50
N GLY A 93 -20.14 7.03 17.53
CA GLY A 93 -21.04 5.91 17.88
C GLY A 93 -20.33 4.64 18.34
N THR A 94 -19.02 4.71 18.62
CA THR A 94 -18.15 3.58 18.99
C THR A 94 -17.33 3.99 20.22
N SER A 95 -17.13 3.09 21.18
CA SER A 95 -16.38 3.40 22.40
C SER A 95 -14.88 3.59 22.10
N LEU A 96 -14.21 4.37 22.95
CA LEU A 96 -12.76 4.58 22.86
C LEU A 96 -11.98 3.25 22.97
N ASP A 97 -12.43 2.32 23.81
CA ASP A 97 -11.78 1.01 23.98
C ASP A 97 -11.85 0.18 22.68
N THR A 98 -12.98 0.18 21.98
CA THR A 98 -13.11 -0.50 20.67
C THR A 98 -12.22 0.12 19.60
N TRP A 99 -11.94 1.43 19.68
CA TRP A 99 -10.98 2.07 18.80
C TRP A 99 -9.52 1.67 19.10
N VAL A 100 -9.17 1.52 20.38
CA VAL A 100 -7.86 1.03 20.81
C VAL A 100 -7.63 -0.41 20.33
N ASP A 101 -8.62 -1.28 20.52
CA ASP A 101 -8.59 -2.66 20.01
C ASP A 101 -8.40 -2.67 18.48
N LEU A 102 -9.12 -1.80 17.77
CA LEU A 102 -9.02 -1.68 16.32
C LEU A 102 -7.62 -1.25 15.85
N VAL A 103 -7.00 -0.28 16.52
CA VAL A 103 -5.62 0.17 16.19
C VAL A 103 -4.61 -0.95 16.44
N THR A 104 -4.76 -1.67 17.55
CA THR A 104 -3.89 -2.79 17.92
C THR A 104 -4.02 -3.93 16.90
N ASP A 105 -5.25 -4.36 16.62
CA ASP A 105 -5.55 -5.41 15.64
C ASP A 105 -5.08 -5.03 14.23
N ALA A 106 -5.30 -3.78 13.81
CA ALA A 106 -4.85 -3.29 12.52
C ALA A 106 -3.32 -3.32 12.44
N SER A 107 -2.61 -2.85 13.46
CA SER A 107 -1.14 -2.84 13.47
C SER A 107 -0.58 -4.25 13.29
N ALA A 108 -1.06 -5.23 14.07
CA ALA A 108 -0.63 -6.62 13.97
C ALA A 108 -0.94 -7.23 12.60
N GLN A 109 -2.12 -6.90 12.03
CA GLN A 109 -2.47 -7.36 10.68
C GLN A 109 -1.51 -6.78 9.64
N PHE A 110 -1.17 -5.49 9.70
CA PHE A 110 -0.33 -4.84 8.71
C PHE A 110 1.11 -5.40 8.75
N GLU A 111 1.64 -5.64 9.95
CA GLU A 111 2.94 -6.31 10.13
C GLU A 111 2.94 -7.72 9.55
N ALA A 112 1.90 -8.52 9.84
CA ALA A 112 1.77 -9.86 9.30
C ALA A 112 1.69 -9.85 7.75
N TYR A 113 0.97 -8.88 7.18
CA TYR A 113 0.87 -8.72 5.74
C TYR A 113 2.21 -8.31 5.12
N LEU A 114 2.95 -7.39 5.73
CA LEU A 114 4.30 -7.01 5.30
C LEU A 114 5.26 -8.22 5.28
N ALA A 115 5.25 -9.05 6.33
CA ALA A 115 6.09 -10.26 6.38
C ALA A 115 5.73 -11.27 5.27
N GLN A 116 4.44 -11.38 4.93
CA GLN A 116 3.99 -12.21 3.81
C GLN A 116 4.44 -11.65 2.46
N LEU A 117 4.33 -10.33 2.28
CA LEU A 117 4.81 -9.65 1.08
C LEU A 117 6.32 -9.84 0.88
N ASP A 118 7.12 -9.78 1.95
CA ASP A 118 8.54 -10.09 1.90
C ASP A 118 8.80 -11.55 1.47
N THR A 119 7.95 -12.49 1.88
CA THR A 119 8.01 -13.89 1.45
C THR A 119 7.75 -14.04 -0.05
N VAL A 120 6.74 -13.33 -0.58
CA VAL A 120 6.45 -13.30 -2.03
C VAL A 120 7.62 -12.71 -2.81
N ASN A 121 8.24 -11.64 -2.32
CA ASN A 121 9.42 -11.06 -2.94
C ASN A 121 10.59 -12.06 -2.95
N GLY A 122 10.77 -12.81 -1.86
CA GLY A 122 11.73 -13.92 -1.78
C GLY A 122 11.48 -15.03 -2.81
N ILE A 123 10.21 -15.38 -3.08
CA ILE A 123 9.84 -16.32 -4.17
C ILE A 123 10.23 -15.72 -5.53
N ALA A 124 9.86 -14.46 -5.78
CA ALA A 124 10.13 -13.78 -7.04
C ALA A 124 11.64 -13.70 -7.37
N GLU A 125 12.49 -13.45 -6.37
CA GLU A 125 13.95 -13.45 -6.54
C GLU A 125 14.49 -14.85 -6.87
N ARG A 126 14.02 -15.89 -6.17
CA ARG A 126 14.40 -17.28 -6.49
C ARG A 126 14.06 -17.63 -7.93
N TYR A 127 12.83 -17.29 -8.37
CA TYR A 127 12.37 -17.58 -9.72
C TYR A 127 13.16 -16.84 -10.81
N ARG A 128 13.78 -15.69 -10.50
CA ARG A 128 14.70 -15.00 -11.42
C ARG A 128 16.00 -15.78 -11.63
N SER A 129 16.54 -16.40 -10.59
CA SER A 129 17.91 -16.92 -10.51
C SER A 129 18.14 -18.41 -10.82
N ALA A 130 17.11 -19.28 -10.80
CA ALA A 130 17.30 -20.74 -10.80
C ALA A 130 16.47 -21.50 -11.85
N ASP A 131 16.85 -22.77 -12.08
CA ASP A 131 15.99 -23.84 -12.62
C ASP A 131 15.19 -24.45 -11.44
N HIS A 132 13.90 -24.72 -11.67
CA HIS A 132 12.94 -24.95 -10.59
C HIS A 132 12.65 -26.43 -10.36
N ASP A 133 12.79 -26.86 -9.10
CA ASP A 133 12.36 -28.18 -8.63
C ASP A 133 10.82 -28.23 -8.53
N PRO A 134 10.14 -29.24 -9.10
CA PRO A 134 8.68 -29.38 -8.99
C PRO A 134 8.13 -29.38 -7.56
N GLU A 135 8.84 -29.93 -6.57
CA GLU A 135 8.38 -29.91 -5.17
C GLU A 135 8.37 -28.47 -4.61
N GLN A 136 9.41 -27.70 -4.91
CA GLN A 136 9.51 -26.29 -4.52
C GLN A 136 8.46 -25.42 -5.22
N VAL A 137 8.14 -25.73 -6.48
CA VAL A 137 7.07 -25.03 -7.22
C VAL A 137 5.73 -25.18 -6.52
N GLN A 138 5.43 -26.38 -5.99
CA GLN A 138 4.18 -26.62 -5.27
C GLN A 138 4.11 -25.86 -3.94
N GLU A 139 5.20 -25.84 -3.16
CA GLU A 139 5.26 -25.04 -1.93
C GLU A 139 5.09 -23.55 -2.21
N ASP A 140 5.76 -23.04 -3.24
CA ASP A 140 5.66 -21.64 -3.65
C ASP A 140 4.24 -21.29 -4.13
N LEU A 141 3.56 -22.21 -4.83
CA LEU A 141 2.16 -22.07 -5.21
C LEU A 141 1.23 -21.96 -3.99
N ASP A 142 1.41 -22.81 -2.98
CA ASP A 142 0.60 -22.77 -1.75
C ASP A 142 0.76 -21.42 -1.03
N VAL A 143 1.98 -20.88 -0.97
CA VAL A 143 2.26 -19.55 -0.40
C VAL A 143 1.60 -18.43 -1.22
N LEU A 144 1.67 -18.49 -2.55
CA LEU A 144 1.02 -17.51 -3.42
C LEU A 144 -0.51 -17.56 -3.31
N GLU A 145 -1.10 -18.75 -3.19
CA GLU A 145 -2.55 -18.91 -2.99
C GLU A 145 -3.01 -18.36 -1.64
N GLN A 146 -2.24 -18.62 -0.57
CA GLN A 146 -2.51 -18.05 0.74
C GLN A 146 -2.41 -16.52 0.72
N THR A 147 -1.38 -15.98 0.05
CA THR A 147 -1.17 -14.53 -0.08
C THR A 147 -2.28 -13.87 -0.89
N ARG A 148 -2.72 -14.53 -1.97
CA ARG A 148 -3.87 -14.11 -2.77
C ARG A 148 -5.14 -14.02 -1.91
N TRP A 149 -5.42 -15.02 -1.08
CA TRP A 149 -6.58 -15.01 -0.19
C TRP A 149 -6.51 -13.87 0.85
N GLN A 150 -5.35 -13.68 1.49
CA GLN A 150 -5.17 -12.60 2.48
C GLN A 150 -5.25 -11.20 1.84
N THR A 151 -4.67 -11.02 0.66
CA THR A 151 -4.74 -9.78 -0.15
C THR A 151 -6.19 -9.39 -0.44
N ARG A 152 -7.08 -10.36 -0.67
CA ARG A 152 -8.53 -10.09 -0.86
C ARG A 152 -9.22 -9.62 0.41
N ALA A 153 -8.90 -10.24 1.55
CA ALA A 153 -9.45 -9.86 2.85
C ALA A 153 -9.00 -8.45 3.30
N TRP A 154 -7.84 -8.00 2.79
CA TRP A 154 -7.19 -6.75 3.18
C TRP A 154 -8.03 -5.48 3.00
N LYS A 155 -8.93 -5.47 2.01
CA LYS A 155 -9.77 -4.29 1.70
C LYS A 155 -10.69 -3.90 2.87
N GLN A 156 -11.11 -4.86 3.69
CA GLN A 156 -11.92 -4.59 4.88
C GLN A 156 -11.11 -3.90 5.98
N ILE A 157 -9.80 -4.16 6.04
CA ILE A 157 -8.88 -3.57 7.02
C ILE A 157 -8.61 -2.11 6.64
N LEU A 158 -8.31 -1.86 5.36
CA LEU A 158 -8.12 -0.50 4.84
C LEU A 158 -9.31 0.42 5.11
N GLY A 159 -10.54 -0.08 4.89
CA GLY A 159 -11.76 0.70 5.14
C GLY A 159 -11.97 1.07 6.62
N ARG A 160 -11.44 0.27 7.56
CA ARG A 160 -11.47 0.55 8.99
C ARG A 160 -10.40 1.58 9.37
N VAL A 161 -9.17 1.42 8.89
CA VAL A 161 -8.06 2.35 9.13
C VAL A 161 -8.35 3.75 8.61
N ALA A 162 -9.02 3.87 7.46
CA ALA A 162 -9.45 5.16 6.90
C ALA A 162 -10.31 6.01 7.87
N ARG A 163 -10.98 5.37 8.84
CA ARG A 163 -11.87 6.06 9.79
C ARG A 163 -11.14 6.60 11.02
N LEU A 164 -9.87 6.28 11.22
CA LEU A 164 -9.10 6.72 12.39
C LEU A 164 -8.93 8.25 12.46
N GLY A 165 -9.05 8.96 11.33
CA GLY A 165 -9.15 10.42 11.33
C GLY A 165 -10.35 10.95 12.10
N GLN A 166 -11.48 10.24 12.08
CA GLN A 166 -12.68 10.61 12.83
C GLN A 166 -12.47 10.49 14.34
N LEU A 167 -11.69 9.50 14.77
CA LEU A 167 -11.31 9.33 16.17
C LEU A 167 -10.44 10.50 16.65
N VAL A 168 -9.38 10.83 15.93
CA VAL A 168 -8.46 11.92 16.32
C VAL A 168 -9.16 13.27 16.28
N ASP A 169 -9.95 13.57 15.25
CA ASP A 169 -10.74 14.80 15.20
C ASP A 169 -11.77 14.84 16.35
N ALA A 170 -12.40 13.72 16.73
CA ALA A 170 -13.31 13.66 17.87
C ALA A 170 -12.59 13.92 19.21
N ILE A 171 -11.41 13.32 19.43
CA ILE A 171 -10.58 13.55 20.63
C ILE A 171 -10.19 15.03 20.75
N LEU A 172 -9.75 15.65 19.66
CA LEU A 172 -9.37 17.07 19.63
C LEU A 172 -10.57 18.02 19.79
N GLN A 173 -11.74 17.67 19.23
CA GLN A 173 -12.96 18.50 19.34
C GLN A 173 -13.64 18.42 20.71
N ALA A 174 -13.40 17.36 21.48
CA ALA A 174 -13.93 17.20 22.83
C ALA A 174 -13.56 18.38 23.76
N GLN A 175 -12.50 19.13 23.45
CA GLN A 175 -12.07 20.30 24.23
C GLN A 175 -12.68 21.63 23.78
N ILE A 176 -12.95 21.81 22.48
CA ILE A 176 -13.54 23.06 21.95
C ILE A 176 -14.93 23.32 22.57
N HIS A 177 -15.62 22.26 23.03
CA HIS A 177 -16.96 22.35 23.61
C HIS A 177 -17.00 22.40 25.14
N ASP A 178 -15.88 22.20 25.85
CA ASP A 178 -15.81 22.37 27.32
C ASP A 178 -15.47 23.82 27.71
N ASP A 179 -14.95 24.62 26.77
CA ASP A 179 -14.85 26.09 26.90
C ASP A 179 -16.22 26.80 26.76
N ALA A 180 -17.25 26.09 26.32
CA ALA A 180 -18.63 26.57 26.37
C ALA A 180 -19.14 26.44 27.81
N ALA A 181 -18.97 27.54 28.56
CA ALA A 181 -19.47 27.86 29.90
C ALA A 181 -20.21 26.73 30.68
N PRO A 182 -19.79 26.42 31.92
CA PRO A 182 -20.48 25.41 32.73
C PRO A 182 -21.97 25.76 32.86
N PRO A 183 -22.89 24.77 32.82
CA PRO A 183 -24.32 25.04 32.96
C PRO A 183 -24.55 25.77 34.28
N GLU A 184 -25.32 26.87 34.22
CA GLU A 184 -25.63 27.72 35.37
C GLU A 184 -25.99 26.87 36.59
N ALA A 185 -25.10 26.84 37.57
CA ALA A 185 -25.36 26.17 38.82
C ALA A 185 -26.53 26.89 39.52
N ALA A 186 -27.53 26.09 39.90
CA ALA A 186 -28.67 26.51 40.72
C ALA A 186 -28.25 27.38 41.93
N PRO A 187 -29.11 28.31 42.38
CA PRO A 187 -28.71 29.39 43.28
C PRO A 187 -28.25 28.83 44.62
N ARG A 188 -27.01 29.16 45.00
CA ARG A 188 -26.44 28.81 46.30
C ARG A 188 -26.91 29.77 47.38
N THR A 189 -27.63 29.26 48.36
CA THR A 189 -27.80 29.90 49.66
C THR A 189 -26.58 29.63 50.55
N GLY A 190 -26.03 30.69 51.16
CA GLY A 190 -25.23 30.57 52.39
C GLY A 190 -23.83 31.16 52.29
N GLY A 191 -23.58 32.17 53.13
CA GLY A 191 -22.37 32.99 53.12
C GLY A 191 -21.10 32.24 53.50
N PHE A 192 -20.06 32.45 52.71
CA PHE A 192 -18.68 32.15 53.06
C PHE A 192 -17.82 33.35 52.67
N SER A 193 -16.87 33.74 53.52
CA SER A 193 -16.12 34.99 53.40
C SER A 193 -15.46 35.16 52.03
N GLY A 194 -15.63 36.34 51.41
CA GLY A 194 -15.17 36.65 50.06
C GLY A 194 -13.66 36.54 49.82
N SER A 195 -12.83 36.40 50.86
CA SER A 195 -11.37 36.17 50.71
C SER A 195 -11.00 34.69 50.58
N LEU A 196 -11.75 33.78 51.23
CA LEU A 196 -11.61 32.33 51.03
C LEU A 196 -12.23 31.91 49.72
N GLN A 197 -13.36 32.49 49.34
CA GLN A 197 -14.00 32.20 48.05
C GLN A 197 -13.17 32.71 46.87
N ARG A 198 -12.48 33.86 47.03
CA ARG A 198 -11.51 34.38 46.06
C ARG A 198 -10.20 33.61 46.03
N ARG A 199 -9.72 33.09 47.18
CA ARG A 199 -8.58 32.15 47.21
C ARG A 199 -8.95 30.77 46.67
N LEU A 200 -10.18 30.30 46.86
CA LEU A 200 -10.67 29.05 46.28
C LEU A 200 -10.92 29.21 44.78
N GLN A 201 -11.39 30.38 44.34
CA GLN A 201 -11.40 30.78 42.93
C GLN A 201 -9.98 30.92 42.37
N ASP A 202 -9.04 31.56 43.07
CA ASP A 202 -7.64 31.71 42.61
C ASP A 202 -6.88 30.37 42.60
N VAL A 203 -7.22 29.45 43.51
CA VAL A 203 -6.73 28.07 43.48
C VAL A 203 -7.45 27.30 42.39
N GLN A 204 -8.76 27.48 42.19
CA GLN A 204 -9.48 26.86 41.07
C GLN A 204 -9.01 27.38 39.73
N THR A 205 -8.67 28.66 39.58
CA THR A 205 -8.14 29.25 38.35
C THR A 205 -6.68 28.84 38.16
N ARG A 206 -5.83 28.87 39.18
CA ARG A 206 -4.46 28.30 39.07
C ARG A 206 -4.45 26.79 38.85
N THR A 207 -5.43 26.08 39.38
CA THR A 207 -5.60 24.65 39.13
C THR A 207 -6.21 24.44 37.75
N ALA A 208 -7.09 25.31 37.28
CA ALA A 208 -7.67 25.32 35.92
C ALA A 208 -6.60 25.63 34.86
N ASP A 209 -5.76 26.64 35.07
CA ASP A 209 -4.61 26.96 34.23
C ASP A 209 -3.65 25.77 34.19
N LYS A 210 -3.30 25.19 35.35
CA LYS A 210 -2.49 23.96 35.40
C LYS A 210 -3.17 22.74 34.81
N THR A 211 -4.50 22.62 34.91
CA THR A 211 -5.23 21.52 34.24
C THR A 211 -5.37 21.77 32.76
N SER A 212 -5.39 23.03 32.30
CA SER A 212 -5.33 23.42 30.89
C SER A 212 -3.96 23.05 30.32
N ASP A 213 -2.86 23.42 30.98
CA ASP A 213 -1.50 23.06 30.57
C ASP A 213 -1.30 21.53 30.55
N LEU A 214 -1.83 20.82 31.55
CA LEU A 214 -1.79 19.35 31.60
C LEU A 214 -2.69 18.70 30.54
N ARG A 215 -3.83 19.31 30.22
CA ARG A 215 -4.74 18.84 29.15
C ARG A 215 -4.12 19.05 27.77
N GLU A 216 -3.48 20.20 27.55
CA GLU A 216 -2.70 20.49 26.34
C GLU A 216 -1.56 19.48 26.20
N TRP A 217 -0.86 19.17 27.30
CA TRP A 217 0.17 18.13 27.32
C TRP A 217 -0.35 16.72 26.99
N VAL A 218 -1.51 16.31 27.54
CA VAL A 218 -2.13 15.01 27.23
C VAL A 218 -2.58 14.91 25.76
N LEU A 219 -2.97 16.04 25.14
CA LEU A 219 -3.44 16.07 23.76
C LEU A 219 -2.37 16.39 22.72
N GLN A 220 -1.21 16.87 23.16
CA GLN A 220 -0.08 17.18 22.29
C GLN A 220 0.26 16.03 21.32
N PRO A 221 0.29 14.74 21.74
CA PRO A 221 0.50 13.63 20.81
C PRO A 221 -0.55 13.55 19.69
N PHE A 222 -1.82 13.87 19.99
CA PHE A 222 -2.90 13.89 18.99
C PHE A 222 -2.80 15.06 18.02
N VAL A 223 -2.30 16.21 18.49
CA VAL A 223 -2.03 17.38 17.62
C VAL A 223 -0.88 17.05 16.66
N GLU A 224 0.18 16.42 17.16
CA GLU A 224 1.37 16.05 16.37
C GLU A 224 1.07 15.02 15.27
N ILE A 225 0.18 14.04 15.54
CA ILE A 225 -0.19 13.02 14.55
C ILE A 225 -1.37 13.43 13.65
N ARG A 226 -2.06 14.55 13.95
CA ARG A 226 -3.32 14.93 13.30
C ARG A 226 -3.23 14.94 11.78
N ASP A 227 -2.19 15.58 11.24
CA ASP A 227 -2.04 15.73 9.80
C ASP A 227 -1.74 14.38 9.13
N ARG A 228 -0.93 13.53 9.76
CA ARG A 228 -0.66 12.15 9.29
C ARG A 228 -1.95 11.30 9.27
N VAL A 229 -2.75 11.38 10.33
CA VAL A 229 -4.01 10.61 10.42
C VAL A 229 -5.05 11.12 9.41
N ARG A 230 -5.05 12.42 9.08
CA ARG A 230 -5.89 13.00 8.02
C ARG A 230 -5.55 12.52 6.62
N GLU A 231 -4.32 12.06 6.40
CA GLU A 231 -3.90 11.48 5.13
C GLU A 231 -4.33 10.01 4.98
N LEU A 232 -4.68 9.31 6.07
CA LEU A 232 -5.04 7.89 6.03
C LEU A 232 -6.14 7.53 5.01
N PRO A 233 -7.23 8.30 4.83
CA PRO A 233 -8.20 8.00 3.78
C PRO A 233 -7.61 7.98 2.37
N ALA A 234 -6.73 8.94 2.06
CA ALA A 234 -6.07 9.00 0.76
C ALA A 234 -5.03 7.88 0.59
N GLN A 235 -4.25 7.60 1.65
CA GLN A 235 -3.26 6.51 1.66
C GLN A 235 -3.94 5.14 1.52
N THR A 236 -5.00 4.87 2.28
CA THR A 236 -5.78 3.63 2.20
C THR A 236 -6.50 3.47 0.86
N GLN A 237 -6.99 4.55 0.25
CA GLN A 237 -7.55 4.52 -1.10
C GLN A 237 -6.49 4.17 -2.15
N ARG A 238 -5.30 4.76 -2.05
CA ARG A 238 -4.16 4.42 -2.93
C ARG A 238 -3.72 2.96 -2.75
N LEU A 239 -3.53 2.52 -1.52
CA LEU A 239 -3.23 1.14 -1.15
C LEU A 239 -4.28 0.17 -1.72
N SER A 240 -5.57 0.51 -1.61
CA SER A 240 -6.62 -0.32 -2.19
C SER A 240 -6.44 -0.50 -3.69
N GLY A 241 -6.05 0.53 -4.44
CA GLY A 241 -5.79 0.43 -5.87
C GLY A 241 -4.56 -0.44 -6.21
N GLN A 242 -3.49 -0.33 -5.43
CA GLN A 242 -2.28 -1.13 -5.62
C GLN A 242 -2.50 -2.60 -5.23
N ILE A 243 -3.23 -2.86 -4.16
CA ILE A 243 -3.61 -4.20 -3.72
C ILE A 243 -4.53 -4.89 -4.74
N GLU A 244 -5.41 -4.12 -5.40
CA GLU A 244 -6.19 -4.64 -6.53
C GLU A 244 -5.30 -5.05 -7.71
N THR A 245 -4.22 -4.32 -7.95
CA THR A 245 -3.22 -4.67 -8.97
C THR A 245 -2.47 -5.93 -8.58
N LEU A 246 -2.00 -6.01 -7.33
CA LEU A 246 -1.32 -7.18 -6.79
C LEU A 246 -2.21 -8.43 -6.84
N GLU A 247 -3.49 -8.30 -6.53
CA GLU A 247 -4.47 -9.39 -6.63
C GLU A 247 -4.54 -9.98 -8.03
N ILE A 248 -4.61 -9.13 -9.07
CA ILE A 248 -4.64 -9.58 -10.47
C ILE A 248 -3.32 -10.27 -10.85
N LEU A 249 -2.18 -9.69 -10.44
CA LEU A 249 -0.86 -10.25 -10.76
C LEU A 249 -0.66 -11.61 -10.11
N LEU A 250 -1.01 -11.77 -8.82
CA LEU A 250 -0.98 -13.05 -8.12
C LEU A 250 -1.92 -14.09 -8.77
N ASP A 251 -3.12 -13.68 -9.16
CA ASP A 251 -4.08 -14.53 -9.89
C ASP A 251 -3.50 -15.04 -11.22
N LEU A 252 -2.81 -14.19 -11.96
CA LEU A 252 -2.20 -14.52 -13.25
C LEU A 252 -0.94 -15.37 -13.09
N GLU A 253 -0.13 -15.10 -12.07
CA GLU A 253 1.09 -15.86 -11.80
C GLU A 253 0.78 -17.31 -11.41
N VAL A 254 -0.12 -17.52 -10.44
CA VAL A 254 -0.58 -18.86 -10.04
C VAL A 254 -1.11 -19.62 -11.26
N ALA A 255 -1.89 -18.94 -12.12
CA ALA A 255 -2.42 -19.57 -13.32
C ALA A 255 -1.34 -19.89 -14.36
N THR A 256 -0.29 -19.08 -14.45
CA THR A 256 0.84 -19.25 -15.37
C THR A 256 1.73 -20.41 -14.96
N ILE A 257 2.06 -20.50 -13.67
CA ILE A 257 2.83 -21.63 -13.12
C ILE A 257 2.07 -22.94 -13.38
N ARG A 258 0.76 -22.99 -13.07
CA ARG A 258 -0.09 -24.15 -13.38
C ARG A 258 -0.16 -24.49 -14.86
N ALA A 259 -0.19 -23.47 -15.74
CA ALA A 259 -0.14 -23.67 -17.18
C ALA A 259 1.19 -24.29 -17.63
N CYS A 260 2.31 -23.81 -17.10
CA CYS A 260 3.64 -24.34 -17.38
C CYS A 260 3.83 -25.76 -16.82
N ALA A 261 3.22 -26.08 -15.68
CA ALA A 261 3.20 -27.42 -15.10
C ALA A 261 2.26 -28.40 -15.84
N GLY A 262 1.43 -27.92 -16.77
CA GLY A 262 0.47 -28.75 -17.50
C GLY A 262 -0.73 -29.22 -16.67
N GLU A 263 -0.99 -28.57 -15.53
CA GLU A 263 -2.06 -28.92 -14.59
C GLU A 263 -3.45 -28.43 -15.04
N ILE A 264 -3.49 -27.52 -16.03
CA ILE A 264 -4.72 -27.00 -16.60
C ILE A 264 -4.88 -27.42 -18.06
N SER A 265 -6.12 -27.41 -18.54
CA SER A 265 -6.40 -27.77 -19.93
C SER A 265 -5.69 -26.84 -20.93
N PRO A 266 -5.34 -27.32 -22.14
CA PRO A 266 -4.72 -26.48 -23.16
C PRO A 266 -5.53 -25.23 -23.52
N ALA A 267 -6.87 -25.33 -23.46
CA ALA A 267 -7.77 -24.20 -23.67
C ALA A 267 -7.63 -23.16 -22.54
N ALA A 268 -7.54 -23.59 -21.29
CA ALA A 268 -7.31 -22.71 -20.14
C ALA A 268 -5.91 -22.07 -20.19
N ALA A 269 -4.87 -22.85 -20.53
CA ALA A 269 -3.51 -22.37 -20.69
C ALA A 269 -3.41 -21.26 -21.75
N ARG A 270 -4.11 -21.42 -22.88
CA ARG A 270 -4.18 -20.39 -23.93
C ARG A 270 -4.80 -19.09 -23.42
N VAL A 271 -5.89 -19.17 -22.65
CA VAL A 271 -6.54 -18.00 -22.05
C VAL A 271 -5.62 -17.29 -21.06
N VAL A 272 -4.95 -18.05 -20.20
CA VAL A 272 -3.95 -17.51 -19.25
C VAL A 272 -2.86 -16.78 -20.01
N GLY A 273 -2.30 -17.42 -21.03
CA GLY A 273 -1.28 -16.85 -21.91
C GLY A 273 -1.68 -15.52 -22.54
N ILE A 274 -2.89 -15.42 -23.09
CA ILE A 274 -3.44 -14.19 -23.64
C ILE A 274 -3.56 -13.09 -22.57
N ARG A 275 -4.04 -13.43 -21.37
CA ARG A 275 -4.20 -12.48 -20.26
C ARG A 275 -2.86 -11.97 -19.73
N VAL A 276 -1.89 -12.86 -19.55
CA VAL A 276 -0.52 -12.53 -19.11
C VAL A 276 0.18 -11.66 -20.14
N ALA A 277 0.05 -12.00 -21.42
CA ALA A 277 0.61 -11.20 -22.50
C ALA A 277 0.08 -9.75 -22.45
N ALA A 278 -1.24 -9.60 -22.33
CA ALA A 278 -1.90 -8.30 -22.31
C ALA A 278 -1.64 -7.49 -21.02
N ALA A 279 -1.71 -8.12 -19.86
CA ALA A 279 -1.69 -7.45 -18.56
C ALA A 279 -0.28 -7.26 -17.98
N ILE A 280 0.70 -8.03 -18.43
CA ILE A 280 2.04 -8.10 -17.86
C ILE A 280 3.13 -7.90 -18.92
N VAL A 281 3.18 -8.74 -19.95
CA VAL A 281 4.30 -8.76 -20.91
C VAL A 281 4.37 -7.47 -21.75
N LEU A 282 3.23 -6.99 -22.26
CA LEU A 282 3.20 -5.76 -23.05
C LEU A 282 3.57 -4.52 -22.20
N PRO A 283 2.98 -4.29 -21.01
CA PRO A 283 3.43 -3.22 -20.12
C PRO A 283 4.92 -3.28 -19.77
N ASP A 284 5.45 -4.47 -19.45
CA ASP A 284 6.88 -4.65 -19.16
C ASP A 284 7.76 -4.28 -20.35
N LEU A 285 7.38 -4.70 -21.57
CA LEU A 285 8.09 -4.35 -22.79
C LEU A 285 8.18 -2.83 -22.99
N VAL A 286 7.07 -2.11 -22.82
CA VAL A 286 7.04 -0.63 -22.95
C VAL A 286 7.93 0.02 -21.90
N ARG A 287 7.84 -0.43 -20.64
CA ARG A 287 8.66 0.08 -19.54
C ARG A 287 10.14 -0.14 -19.79
N ARG A 288 10.54 -1.39 -20.08
CA ARG A 288 11.94 -1.75 -20.34
C ARG A 288 12.52 -1.02 -21.54
N ARG A 289 11.73 -0.79 -22.59
CA ARG A 289 12.17 0.00 -23.73
C ARG A 289 12.49 1.44 -23.32
N ARG A 290 11.59 2.08 -22.56
CA ARG A 290 11.82 3.43 -22.01
C ARG A 290 13.07 3.48 -21.13
N ASP A 291 13.25 2.50 -20.25
CA ASP A 291 14.42 2.42 -19.36
C ASP A 291 15.73 2.25 -20.15
N ALA A 292 15.70 1.45 -21.23
CA ALA A 292 16.85 1.27 -22.12
C ALA A 292 17.15 2.53 -22.94
N GLU A 293 16.14 3.26 -23.41
CA GLU A 293 16.28 4.57 -24.07
C GLU A 293 16.92 5.59 -23.12
N GLU A 294 16.44 5.69 -21.88
CA GLU A 294 16.99 6.59 -20.87
C GLU A 294 18.44 6.21 -20.51
N THR A 295 18.72 4.93 -20.34
CA THR A 295 20.07 4.44 -20.03
C THR A 295 21.05 4.75 -21.17
N THR A 296 20.62 4.53 -22.41
CA THR A 296 21.40 4.87 -23.61
C THR A 296 21.72 6.37 -23.65
N ALA A 297 20.70 7.23 -23.48
CA ALA A 297 20.88 8.68 -23.47
C ALA A 297 21.80 9.15 -22.32
N ARG A 298 21.72 8.49 -21.16
CA ARG A 298 22.57 8.78 -19.99
C ARG A 298 24.04 8.51 -20.28
N PHE A 299 24.36 7.35 -20.86
CA PHE A 299 25.74 7.02 -21.23
C PHE A 299 26.28 7.93 -22.36
N GLU A 300 25.44 8.32 -23.32
CA GLU A 300 25.82 9.31 -24.33
C GLU A 300 26.18 10.66 -23.70
N ASN A 301 25.39 11.10 -22.72
CA ASN A 301 25.67 12.33 -21.97
C ASN A 301 26.96 12.21 -21.13
N TYR A 302 27.17 11.07 -20.45
CA TYR A 302 28.41 10.82 -19.71
C TYR A 302 29.65 10.90 -20.61
N LEU A 303 29.60 10.27 -21.79
CA LEU A 303 30.69 10.36 -22.76
C LEU A 303 30.93 11.79 -23.25
N ALA A 304 29.87 12.55 -23.54
CA ALA A 304 30.00 13.94 -23.98
C ALA A 304 30.61 14.83 -22.89
N ARG A 305 30.19 14.66 -21.63
CA ARG A 305 30.74 15.39 -20.47
C ARG A 305 32.19 15.00 -20.19
N LEU A 306 32.51 13.71 -20.27
CA LEU A 306 33.87 13.18 -20.10
C LEU A 306 34.82 13.77 -21.16
N ASP A 307 34.41 13.80 -22.43
CA ASP A 307 35.20 14.37 -23.52
C ASP A 307 35.38 15.89 -23.38
N ALA A 308 34.36 16.62 -22.91
CA ALA A 308 34.47 18.05 -22.63
C ALA A 308 35.41 18.35 -21.43
N ALA A 309 35.33 17.55 -20.36
CA ALA A 309 36.18 17.68 -19.18
C ALA A 309 37.66 17.36 -19.50
N HIS A 310 37.90 16.38 -20.38
CA HIS A 310 39.25 16.07 -20.86
C HIS A 310 39.81 17.19 -21.76
N ARG A 311 39.02 17.72 -22.71
CA ARG A 311 39.43 18.87 -23.56
C ARG A 311 39.74 20.13 -22.77
N SER A 312 39.11 20.33 -21.62
CA SER A 312 39.36 21.46 -20.72
C SER A 312 40.53 21.25 -19.76
N GLY A 313 41.21 20.10 -19.84
CA GLY A 313 42.34 19.75 -18.98
C GLY A 313 41.96 19.40 -17.54
N ASN A 314 40.66 19.26 -17.25
CA ASN A 314 40.17 18.92 -15.91
C ASN A 314 40.37 17.43 -15.55
N ILE A 315 40.58 16.58 -16.56
CA ILE A 315 40.79 15.13 -16.42
C ILE A 315 42.01 14.73 -17.25
N GLY A 316 42.95 14.02 -16.63
CA GLY A 316 44.14 13.48 -17.30
C GLY A 316 43.85 12.28 -18.20
N ASP A 317 44.71 12.05 -19.17
CA ASP A 317 44.55 11.07 -20.27
C ASP A 317 44.22 9.65 -19.78
N GLN A 318 44.89 9.20 -18.71
CA GLN A 318 44.69 7.84 -18.19
C GLN A 318 43.29 7.65 -17.58
N VAL A 319 42.79 8.64 -16.84
CA VAL A 319 41.43 8.59 -16.26
C VAL A 319 40.38 8.71 -17.36
N HIS A 320 40.63 9.56 -18.35
CA HIS A 320 39.76 9.68 -19.52
C HIS A 320 39.64 8.36 -20.28
N ALA A 321 40.75 7.67 -20.56
CA ALA A 321 40.74 6.40 -21.28
C ALA A 321 39.93 5.32 -20.55
N VAL A 322 40.15 5.13 -19.24
CA VAL A 322 39.45 4.13 -18.43
C VAL A 322 37.93 4.38 -18.42
N LEU A 323 37.50 5.61 -18.07
CA LEU A 323 36.07 5.94 -18.01
C LEU A 323 35.41 5.93 -19.39
N ARG A 324 36.15 6.27 -20.44
CA ARG A 324 35.64 6.25 -21.82
C ARG A 324 35.32 4.82 -22.27
N ASP A 325 36.18 3.86 -21.93
CA ASP A 325 35.95 2.46 -22.26
C ASP A 325 34.78 1.87 -21.45
N GLU A 326 34.69 2.20 -20.15
CA GLU A 326 33.56 1.82 -19.31
C GLU A 326 32.22 2.36 -19.83
N TYR A 327 32.13 3.66 -20.11
CA TYR A 327 30.89 4.28 -20.60
C TYR A 327 30.54 3.84 -22.03
N ARG A 328 31.53 3.51 -22.87
CA ARG A 328 31.28 2.89 -24.18
C ARG A 328 30.73 1.49 -24.04
N ALA A 329 31.26 0.69 -23.14
CA ALA A 329 30.72 -0.65 -22.88
C ALA A 329 29.26 -0.56 -22.40
N GLY A 330 28.96 0.35 -21.46
CA GLY A 330 27.59 0.63 -21.02
C GLY A 330 26.67 1.08 -22.15
N LEU A 331 27.14 1.99 -23.02
CA LEU A 331 26.38 2.44 -24.19
C LEU A 331 26.13 1.31 -25.20
N HIS A 332 27.12 0.46 -25.46
CA HIS A 332 26.97 -0.69 -26.35
C HIS A 332 25.96 -1.70 -25.81
N ALA A 333 26.01 -2.00 -24.50
CA ALA A 333 25.04 -2.86 -23.85
C ALA A 333 23.62 -2.30 -23.93
N GLY A 334 23.43 -1.01 -23.59
CA GLY A 334 22.13 -0.33 -23.68
C GLY A 334 21.54 -0.34 -25.09
N ARG A 335 22.37 -0.08 -26.11
CA ARG A 335 21.94 -0.15 -27.53
C ARG A 335 21.58 -1.55 -27.98
N ALA A 336 22.31 -2.57 -27.53
CA ALA A 336 22.01 -3.96 -27.84
C ALA A 336 20.67 -4.39 -27.21
N GLU A 337 20.43 -4.01 -25.95
CA GLU A 337 19.14 -4.25 -25.29
C GLU A 337 17.99 -3.52 -25.99
N LEU A 338 18.16 -2.23 -26.32
CA LEU A 338 17.15 -1.45 -27.04
C LEU A 338 16.80 -2.08 -28.39
N ALA A 339 17.80 -2.57 -29.14
CA ALA A 339 17.56 -3.26 -30.41
C ALA A 339 16.77 -4.57 -30.23
N ALA A 340 17.05 -5.35 -29.18
CA ALA A 340 16.31 -6.56 -28.87
C ALA A 340 14.85 -6.27 -28.46
N LEU A 341 14.64 -5.22 -27.65
CA LEU A 341 13.31 -4.76 -27.24
C LEU A 341 12.51 -4.22 -28.44
N GLU A 342 13.16 -3.52 -29.36
CA GLU A 342 12.50 -3.02 -30.58
C GLU A 342 12.06 -4.15 -31.52
N ALA A 343 12.84 -5.23 -31.62
CA ALA A 343 12.42 -6.43 -32.35
C ALA A 343 11.17 -7.07 -31.73
N ARG A 344 11.09 -7.13 -30.40
CA ARG A 344 9.88 -7.60 -29.69
C ARG A 344 8.71 -6.64 -29.87
N ALA A 345 8.95 -5.33 -29.82
CA ALA A 345 7.95 -4.30 -30.08
C ALA A 345 7.35 -4.46 -31.48
N GLN A 346 8.18 -4.79 -32.48
CA GLN A 346 7.69 -5.04 -33.83
C GLN A 346 6.75 -6.25 -33.93
N ALA A 347 7.04 -7.33 -33.21
CA ALA A 347 6.13 -8.48 -33.11
C ALA A 347 4.80 -8.07 -32.45
N TRP A 348 4.86 -7.27 -31.38
CA TRP A 348 3.67 -6.73 -30.73
C TRP A 348 2.86 -5.78 -31.61
N ARG A 349 3.50 -4.93 -32.43
CA ARG A 349 2.77 -4.09 -33.40
C ARG A 349 2.01 -4.93 -34.43
N ALA A 350 2.58 -6.06 -34.84
CA ALA A 350 1.97 -6.95 -35.82
C ALA A 350 0.81 -7.76 -35.24
N ASP A 351 1.03 -8.46 -34.13
CA ASP A 351 0.10 -9.47 -33.60
C ASP A 351 -0.62 -9.03 -32.31
N GLY A 352 -0.11 -8.02 -31.62
CA GLY A 352 -0.67 -7.46 -30.38
C GLY A 352 -2.13 -7.02 -30.48
N PRO A 353 -2.60 -6.36 -31.56
CA PRO A 353 -4.02 -6.01 -31.69
C PRO A 353 -4.93 -7.24 -31.62
N ALA A 354 -4.51 -8.36 -32.19
CA ALA A 354 -5.27 -9.61 -32.16
C ALA A 354 -5.24 -10.27 -30.77
N VAL A 355 -4.10 -10.22 -30.06
CA VAL A 355 -3.99 -10.67 -28.66
C VAL A 355 -4.94 -9.88 -27.76
N LEU A 356 -4.92 -8.54 -27.84
CA LEU A 356 -5.80 -7.68 -27.04
C LEU A 356 -7.27 -7.88 -27.40
N ALA A 357 -7.60 -8.10 -28.67
CA ALA A 357 -8.97 -8.41 -29.10
C ALA A 357 -9.44 -9.77 -28.57
N ALA A 358 -8.60 -10.80 -28.60
CA ALA A 358 -8.90 -12.12 -28.05
C ALA A 358 -9.11 -12.06 -26.53
N CYS A 359 -8.29 -11.28 -25.81
CA CYS A 359 -8.44 -11.04 -24.38
C CYS A 359 -9.79 -10.37 -24.07
N ALA A 360 -10.12 -9.30 -24.80
CA ALA A 360 -11.39 -8.58 -24.65
C ALA A 360 -12.59 -9.48 -24.89
N HIS A 361 -12.54 -10.27 -25.96
CA HIS A 361 -13.62 -11.18 -26.33
C HIS A 361 -13.84 -12.24 -25.25
N TRP A 362 -12.76 -12.87 -24.78
CA TRP A 362 -12.86 -13.86 -23.70
C TRP A 362 -13.45 -13.26 -22.42
N MET A 363 -12.98 -12.08 -21.99
CA MET A 363 -13.52 -11.42 -20.80
C MET A 363 -15.01 -11.09 -20.94
N ALA A 364 -15.45 -10.64 -22.13
CA ALA A 364 -16.86 -10.37 -22.39
C ALA A 364 -17.72 -11.64 -22.24
N VAL A 365 -17.29 -12.74 -22.86
CA VAL A 365 -17.98 -14.04 -22.77
C VAL A 365 -18.03 -14.52 -21.31
N GLU A 366 -16.94 -14.42 -20.57
CA GLU A 366 -16.89 -14.84 -19.16
C GLU A 366 -17.84 -14.00 -18.28
N LEU A 367 -17.92 -12.69 -18.51
CA LEU A 367 -18.88 -11.81 -17.81
C LEU A 367 -20.33 -12.15 -18.15
N ASP A 368 -20.61 -12.50 -19.42
CA ASP A 368 -21.93 -12.93 -19.86
C ASP A 368 -22.32 -14.27 -19.23
N VAL A 369 -21.38 -15.23 -19.14
CA VAL A 369 -21.57 -16.51 -18.45
C VAL A 369 -21.87 -16.30 -16.97
N LEU A 370 -21.12 -15.44 -16.28
CA LEU A 370 -21.39 -15.10 -14.87
C LEU A 370 -22.76 -14.46 -14.69
N THR A 371 -23.16 -13.60 -15.61
CA THR A 371 -24.50 -12.98 -15.60
C THR A 371 -25.58 -14.03 -15.82
N ALA A 372 -25.42 -14.92 -16.80
CA ALA A 372 -26.37 -16.00 -17.06
C ALA A 372 -26.49 -16.96 -15.86
N ARG A 373 -25.37 -17.34 -15.22
CA ARG A 373 -25.37 -18.15 -14.00
C ARG A 373 -26.13 -17.48 -12.86
N SER A 374 -25.91 -16.17 -12.63
CA SER A 374 -26.64 -15.44 -11.60
C SER A 374 -28.16 -15.46 -11.79
N LEU A 375 -28.62 -15.43 -13.04
CA LEU A 375 -30.04 -15.49 -13.40
C LEU A 375 -30.63 -16.89 -13.24
N ILE A 376 -29.88 -17.93 -13.60
CA ILE A 376 -30.34 -19.33 -13.59
C ILE A 376 -30.25 -19.92 -12.17
N GLU A 377 -29.11 -19.77 -11.52
CA GLU A 377 -28.80 -20.39 -10.24
C GLU A 377 -29.40 -19.60 -9.06
N GLN A 378 -29.86 -18.36 -9.29
CA GLN A 378 -30.35 -17.42 -8.26
C GLN A 378 -29.36 -17.22 -7.10
N GLN A 379 -28.10 -17.57 -7.34
CA GLN A 379 -26.98 -17.31 -6.45
C GLN A 379 -26.12 -16.25 -7.13
N GLU A 380 -25.75 -15.21 -6.39
CA GLU A 380 -24.72 -14.34 -6.89
C GLU A 380 -23.44 -15.17 -7.05
N PRO A 381 -22.83 -15.23 -8.25
CA PRO A 381 -21.49 -15.77 -8.37
C PRO A 381 -20.60 -15.02 -7.38
N PRO A 382 -19.58 -15.68 -6.77
CA PRO A 382 -18.73 -15.05 -5.78
C PRO A 382 -18.26 -13.69 -6.31
N GLY A 383 -18.71 -12.62 -5.64
CA GLY A 383 -18.63 -11.23 -6.16
C GLY A 383 -17.22 -10.79 -6.54
N ASP A 384 -16.21 -11.49 -6.00
CA ASP A 384 -14.80 -11.30 -6.29
C ASP A 384 -14.45 -11.57 -7.77
N ARG A 385 -15.02 -12.62 -8.40
CA ARG A 385 -14.62 -13.00 -9.77
C ARG A 385 -15.08 -11.98 -10.81
N ARG A 386 -16.32 -11.52 -10.71
CA ARG A 386 -16.87 -10.50 -11.63
C ARG A 386 -16.10 -9.18 -11.49
N ARG A 387 -15.88 -8.72 -10.25
CA ARG A 387 -15.13 -7.48 -9.97
C ARG A 387 -13.71 -7.55 -10.51
N LEU A 388 -13.04 -8.69 -10.40
CA LEU A 388 -11.70 -8.91 -10.91
C LEU A 388 -11.65 -8.83 -12.45
N LEU A 389 -12.60 -9.46 -13.15
CA LEU A 389 -12.68 -9.38 -14.61
C LEU A 389 -13.01 -7.98 -15.12
N GLU A 390 -13.90 -7.26 -14.43
CA GLU A 390 -14.21 -5.86 -14.77
C GLU A 390 -12.98 -4.94 -14.60
N ARG A 391 -12.10 -5.24 -13.64
CA ARG A 391 -10.82 -4.54 -13.45
C ARG A 391 -9.81 -4.88 -14.54
N GLU A 392 -9.64 -6.15 -14.87
CA GLU A 392 -8.77 -6.57 -15.97
C GLU A 392 -9.20 -5.95 -17.30
N ARG A 393 -10.51 -5.80 -17.52
CA ARG A 393 -11.04 -5.10 -18.69
C ARG A 393 -10.58 -3.65 -18.77
N ARG A 394 -10.55 -2.92 -17.64
CA ARG A 394 -10.02 -1.53 -17.61
C ARG A 394 -8.53 -1.49 -17.93
N ARG A 395 -7.74 -2.42 -17.38
CA ARG A 395 -6.30 -2.54 -17.69
C ARG A 395 -6.05 -2.91 -19.16
N LEU A 396 -6.99 -3.60 -19.79
CA LEU A 396 -6.88 -3.88 -21.22
C LEU A 396 -7.01 -2.60 -22.07
N ASP A 397 -7.80 -1.62 -21.63
CA ASP A 397 -7.85 -0.31 -22.29
C ASP A 397 -6.52 0.44 -22.15
N GLU A 398 -5.88 0.38 -20.99
CA GLU A 398 -4.52 0.89 -20.78
C GLU A 398 -3.51 0.16 -21.68
N ALA A 399 -3.60 -1.16 -21.76
CA ALA A 399 -2.74 -1.97 -22.63
C ALA A 399 -2.89 -1.60 -24.12
N ARG A 400 -4.09 -1.22 -24.58
CA ARG A 400 -4.29 -0.70 -25.94
C ARG A 400 -3.57 0.64 -26.15
N GLY A 401 -3.62 1.52 -25.16
CA GLY A 401 -2.86 2.77 -25.18
C GLY A 401 -1.35 2.53 -25.22
N LEU A 402 -0.86 1.58 -24.43
CA LEU A 402 0.53 1.16 -24.41
C LEU A 402 0.99 0.56 -25.74
N LEU A 403 0.18 -0.30 -26.36
CA LEU A 403 0.46 -0.84 -27.69
C LEU A 403 0.55 0.27 -28.75
N ALA A 404 -0.31 1.29 -28.67
CA ALA A 404 -0.26 2.42 -29.58
C ALA A 404 0.99 3.31 -29.38
N SER A 405 1.65 3.21 -28.22
CA SER A 405 2.87 3.96 -27.90
C SER A 405 4.17 3.25 -28.28
N LEU A 406 4.12 1.95 -28.60
CA LEU A 406 5.26 1.20 -29.12
C LEU A 406 5.65 1.70 -30.49
#